data_AF-A0A3M9N8D3-F1
#
_entry.id   AF-A0A3M9N8D3-F1
#
_cell.length_a   1.000
_cell.length_b   1.000
_cell.length_c   1.000
_cell.angle_alpha   90.00
_cell.angle_beta   90.00
_cell.angle_gamma   90.00
#
_symmetry.space_group_name_H-M   'P 1'
#
loop_
_entity.id
_entity.type
_entity.pdbx_description
1 polymer ?
#
loop_
_entity_poly.entity_id
_entity_poly.type
_entity_poly.pdbx_seq_one_letter_code
_entity_poly.pdbx_strand_id
1 'polypeptide(L)'
;MKKTMLFALICAIAGCFVFTSASAQKSDEAAIKKVLNEETSNYFHKNYDGWANTWVHDTAASVLNASANGYSQLLGWNAIAAQYKNDIEELSVRSEAEIAPFLNKTDYHIYISGNMATVSFKEGSKNPNTEMRTLVKQNGAWKILNFTLINNAAYVMNNVMSNMRAFVGKWVLDGKATMEPSNGAVLNSAAFELKETPIGMEQLSSFIFTNNGQSFAPPTAYEYFIPDFNTGTISYTSVRENRFGQTFTSTGKITSDKINSFTATVMYPDKPTVIQTEYTVTLQDGKWHQVGKDYDKNGKQVSTETIDLRRL
;
A
#
# COMPACT_ATOMS: atom_id res chain seq x y z
N MET A 1 -15.62 -73.35 -24.20
CA MET A 1 -15.64 -72.00 -24.82
C MET A 1 -16.64 -71.03 -24.16
N LYS A 2 -16.83 -71.02 -22.83
CA LYS A 2 -17.75 -70.09 -22.12
C LYS A 2 -17.08 -69.25 -21.02
N LYS A 3 -15.80 -69.46 -20.71
CA LYS A 3 -15.09 -68.77 -19.62
C LYS A 3 -14.19 -67.60 -20.07
N THR A 4 -13.91 -67.48 -21.37
CA THR A 4 -13.04 -66.43 -21.93
C THR A 4 -13.80 -65.16 -22.34
N MET A 5 -15.13 -65.17 -22.33
CA MET A 5 -15.94 -64.01 -22.73
C MET A 5 -16.33 -63.09 -21.57
N LEU A 6 -16.14 -63.52 -20.31
CA LEU A 6 -16.52 -62.74 -19.13
C LEU A 6 -15.41 -61.79 -18.65
N PHE A 7 -14.16 -62.00 -19.07
CA PHE A 7 -13.02 -61.17 -18.65
C PHE A 7 -12.84 -59.90 -19.50
N ALA A 8 -13.37 -59.88 -20.73
CA ALA A 8 -13.27 -58.72 -21.64
C ALA A 8 -14.30 -57.60 -21.32
N LEU A 9 -15.38 -57.91 -20.60
CA LEU A 9 -16.42 -56.93 -20.25
C LEU A 9 -16.10 -56.13 -18.98
N ILE A 10 -15.25 -56.66 -18.09
CA ILE A 10 -14.88 -56.00 -16.83
C ILE A 10 -13.81 -54.90 -17.07
N CYS A 11 -12.93 -55.06 -18.07
CA CYS A 11 -11.94 -54.04 -18.41
C CYS A 11 -12.53 -52.80 -19.13
N ALA A 12 -13.72 -52.90 -19.73
CA ALA A 12 -14.35 -51.76 -20.41
C ALA A 12 -15.06 -50.79 -19.45
N ILE A 13 -15.41 -51.21 -18.24
CA ILE A 13 -16.09 -50.36 -17.25
C ILE A 13 -15.08 -49.62 -16.34
N ALA A 14 -13.87 -50.17 -16.15
CA ALA A 14 -12.83 -49.54 -15.35
C ALA A 14 -12.10 -48.37 -16.07
N GLY A 15 -12.22 -48.25 -17.40
CA GLY A 15 -11.57 -47.20 -18.19
C GLY A 15 -12.32 -45.85 -18.26
N CYS A 16 -13.59 -45.79 -17.84
CA CYS A 16 -14.42 -44.58 -17.97
C CYS A 16 -14.41 -43.63 -16.76
N PHE A 17 -13.81 -44.01 -15.63
CA PHE A 17 -13.86 -43.18 -14.40
C PHE A 17 -12.75 -42.14 -14.26
N VAL A 18 -11.73 -42.15 -15.14
CA VAL A 18 -10.57 -41.25 -14.99
C VAL A 18 -10.69 -39.97 -15.83
N PHE A 19 -11.58 -39.92 -16.83
CA PHE A 19 -11.73 -38.74 -17.70
C PHE A 19 -12.76 -37.70 -17.20
N THR A 20 -13.64 -38.05 -16.26
CA THR A 20 -14.67 -37.13 -15.73
C THR A 20 -14.14 -36.15 -14.67
N SER A 21 -13.13 -36.53 -13.90
CA SER A 21 -12.60 -35.71 -12.79
C SER A 21 -11.92 -34.43 -13.27
N ALA A 22 -11.09 -34.51 -14.31
CA ALA A 22 -10.36 -33.34 -14.84
C ALA A 22 -11.28 -32.29 -15.49
N SER A 23 -12.40 -32.71 -16.10
CA SER A 23 -13.39 -31.81 -16.70
C SER A 23 -14.25 -31.13 -15.63
N ALA A 24 -14.71 -31.90 -14.64
CA ALA A 24 -15.48 -31.37 -13.52
C ALA A 24 -14.68 -30.33 -12.70
N GLN A 25 -13.39 -30.60 -12.45
CA GLN A 25 -12.53 -29.66 -11.74
C GLN A 25 -12.39 -28.32 -12.47
N LYS A 26 -12.19 -28.32 -13.80
CA LYS A 26 -12.13 -27.08 -14.58
C LYS A 26 -13.43 -26.28 -14.52
N SER A 27 -14.58 -26.95 -14.51
CA SER A 27 -15.87 -26.29 -14.37
C SER A 27 -16.05 -25.66 -12.98
N ASP A 28 -15.58 -26.33 -11.92
CA ASP A 28 -15.63 -25.79 -10.56
C ASP A 28 -14.65 -24.64 -10.36
N GLU A 29 -13.44 -24.69 -10.90
CA GLU A 29 -12.51 -23.56 -10.89
C GLU A 29 -13.11 -22.30 -11.55
N ALA A 30 -13.78 -22.46 -12.70
CA ALA A 30 -14.47 -21.36 -13.37
C ALA A 30 -15.65 -20.83 -12.54
N ALA A 31 -16.44 -21.71 -11.93
CA ALA A 31 -17.56 -21.35 -11.07
C ALA A 31 -17.09 -20.61 -9.80
N ILE A 32 -15.99 -21.04 -9.20
CA ILE A 32 -15.39 -20.37 -8.04
C ILE A 32 -14.91 -18.97 -8.42
N LYS A 33 -14.13 -18.82 -9.50
CA LYS A 33 -13.69 -17.49 -9.99
C LYS A 33 -14.87 -16.57 -10.27
N LYS A 34 -15.95 -17.11 -10.83
CA LYS A 34 -17.19 -16.37 -11.06
C LYS A 34 -17.81 -15.86 -9.75
N VAL A 35 -17.98 -16.72 -8.74
CA VAL A 35 -18.51 -16.31 -7.42
C VAL A 35 -17.66 -15.23 -6.78
N LEU A 36 -16.33 -15.33 -6.86
CA LEU A 36 -15.41 -14.32 -6.34
C LEU A 36 -15.55 -12.98 -7.07
N ASN A 37 -15.73 -12.98 -8.39
CA ASN A 37 -15.95 -11.75 -9.14
C ASN A 37 -17.34 -11.16 -8.92
N GLU A 38 -18.37 -12.00 -8.77
CA GLU A 38 -19.73 -11.57 -8.43
C GLU A 38 -19.77 -10.93 -7.04
N GLU A 39 -19.07 -11.50 -6.06
CA GLU A 39 -18.95 -10.94 -4.71
C GLU A 39 -18.37 -9.52 -4.79
N THR A 40 -17.21 -9.38 -5.41
CA THR A 40 -16.51 -8.09 -5.53
C THR A 40 -17.31 -7.07 -6.35
N SER A 41 -17.94 -7.49 -7.45
CA SER A 41 -18.79 -6.60 -8.26
C SER A 41 -19.98 -6.12 -7.43
N ASN A 42 -20.72 -7.03 -6.79
CA ASN A 42 -21.88 -6.66 -5.98
C ASN A 42 -21.51 -5.73 -4.82
N TYR A 43 -20.34 -5.93 -4.20
CA TYR A 43 -19.82 -5.02 -3.18
C TYR A 43 -19.65 -3.59 -3.73
N PHE A 44 -18.90 -3.42 -4.83
CA PHE A 44 -18.64 -2.09 -5.40
C PHE A 44 -19.86 -1.43 -6.03
N HIS A 45 -20.83 -2.23 -6.50
CA HIS A 45 -22.10 -1.74 -7.06
C HIS A 45 -23.19 -1.52 -6.01
N LYS A 46 -22.83 -1.54 -4.72
CA LYS A 46 -23.76 -1.34 -3.58
C LYS A 46 -24.94 -2.33 -3.56
N ASN A 47 -24.77 -3.53 -4.13
CA ASN A 47 -25.78 -4.56 -4.20
C ASN A 47 -25.62 -5.56 -3.05
N TYR A 48 -26.10 -5.18 -1.87
CA TYR A 48 -25.99 -6.03 -0.67
C TYR A 48 -26.62 -7.41 -0.87
N ASP A 49 -27.81 -7.51 -1.45
CA ASP A 49 -28.48 -8.81 -1.61
C ASP A 49 -27.72 -9.74 -2.57
N GLY A 50 -27.21 -9.18 -3.67
CA GLY A 50 -26.34 -9.91 -4.60
C GLY A 50 -25.04 -10.36 -3.92
N TRP A 51 -24.41 -9.46 -3.16
CA TRP A 51 -23.19 -9.75 -2.39
C TRP A 51 -23.47 -10.86 -1.37
N ALA A 52 -24.50 -10.71 -0.54
CA ALA A 52 -24.88 -11.67 0.49
C ALA A 52 -25.21 -13.04 -0.08
N ASN A 53 -25.78 -13.11 -1.27
CA ASN A 53 -26.02 -14.38 -1.96
C ASN A 53 -24.73 -15.09 -2.37
N THR A 54 -23.56 -14.44 -2.42
CA THR A 54 -22.29 -15.15 -2.67
C THR A 54 -21.73 -15.86 -1.44
N TRP A 55 -22.31 -15.62 -0.25
CA TRP A 55 -21.83 -16.12 1.02
C TRP A 55 -22.67 -17.27 1.57
N VAL A 56 -22.04 -18.06 2.43
CA VAL A 56 -22.72 -19.00 3.31
C VAL A 56 -23.34 -18.24 4.48
N HIS A 57 -24.61 -18.53 4.78
CA HIS A 57 -25.32 -17.92 5.92
C HIS A 57 -25.27 -18.82 7.15
N ASP A 58 -24.05 -19.11 7.62
CA ASP A 58 -23.78 -20.05 8.72
C ASP A 58 -22.93 -19.39 9.82
N THR A 59 -22.99 -19.95 11.04
CA THR A 59 -22.14 -19.60 12.18
C THR A 59 -20.63 -19.81 11.95
N ALA A 60 -20.25 -20.71 11.04
CA ALA A 60 -18.86 -20.97 10.65
C ALA A 60 -18.31 -19.93 9.65
N ALA A 61 -19.17 -19.06 9.09
CA ALA A 61 -18.71 -18.03 8.19
C ALA A 61 -17.75 -17.06 8.90
N SER A 62 -16.68 -16.62 8.24
CA SER A 62 -15.71 -15.72 8.87
C SER A 62 -15.02 -14.77 7.89
N VAL A 63 -14.67 -13.60 8.40
CA VAL A 63 -13.84 -12.59 7.74
C VAL A 63 -12.66 -12.28 8.65
N LEU A 64 -11.44 -12.33 8.10
CA LEU A 64 -10.23 -11.85 8.75
C LEU A 64 -9.55 -10.81 7.85
N ASN A 65 -9.45 -9.58 8.32
CA ASN A 65 -8.67 -8.53 7.68
C ASN A 65 -7.40 -8.31 8.49
N ALA A 66 -6.24 -8.52 7.90
CA ALA A 66 -4.95 -8.26 8.51
C ALA A 66 -4.22 -7.15 7.74
N SER A 67 -3.62 -6.24 8.50
CA SER A 67 -2.82 -5.14 7.98
C SER A 67 -1.63 -4.89 8.91
N ALA A 68 -0.77 -3.98 8.49
CA ALA A 68 0.36 -3.55 9.28
C ALA A 68 -0.04 -2.83 10.59
N ASN A 69 -1.30 -2.39 10.71
CA ASN A 69 -1.86 -1.72 11.89
C ASN A 69 -2.65 -2.66 12.82
N GLY A 70 -2.59 -3.97 12.58
CA GLY A 70 -3.33 -4.98 13.33
C GLY A 70 -4.34 -5.71 12.46
N TYR A 71 -5.33 -6.34 13.11
CA TYR A 71 -6.32 -7.16 12.43
C TYR A 71 -7.74 -6.90 12.95
N SER A 72 -8.74 -7.16 12.12
CA SER A 72 -10.14 -7.26 12.50
C SER A 72 -10.69 -8.61 12.08
N GLN A 73 -11.61 -9.15 12.90
CA GLN A 73 -12.19 -10.46 12.68
C GLN A 73 -13.71 -10.41 12.93
N LEU A 74 -14.46 -10.97 12.00
CA LEU A 74 -15.91 -11.19 12.13
C LEU A 74 -16.16 -12.70 12.10
N LEU A 75 -16.93 -13.19 13.08
CA LEU A 75 -17.26 -14.60 13.23
C LEU A 75 -18.77 -14.79 13.16
N GLY A 76 -19.19 -15.70 12.29
CA GLY A 76 -20.59 -15.98 11.98
C GLY A 76 -21.22 -14.99 11.00
N TRP A 77 -22.17 -15.51 10.22
CA TRP A 77 -22.90 -14.73 9.21
C TRP A 77 -23.54 -13.46 9.76
N ASN A 78 -24.13 -13.50 10.96
CA ASN A 78 -24.81 -12.33 11.51
C ASN A 78 -23.87 -11.13 11.73
N ALA A 79 -22.62 -11.37 12.18
CA ALA A 79 -21.62 -10.32 12.36
C ALA A 79 -21.14 -9.77 11.01
N ILE A 80 -20.90 -10.67 10.05
CA ILE A 80 -20.52 -10.33 8.67
C ILE A 80 -21.60 -9.50 7.99
N ALA A 81 -22.84 -9.97 8.00
CA ALA A 81 -24.01 -9.32 7.43
C ALA A 81 -24.22 -7.91 8.00
N ALA A 82 -24.15 -7.77 9.33
CA ALA A 82 -24.33 -6.47 9.98
C ALA A 82 -23.24 -5.47 9.57
N GLN A 83 -21.96 -5.87 9.59
CA GLN A 83 -20.86 -4.98 9.21
C GLN A 83 -20.90 -4.63 7.72
N TYR A 84 -20.95 -5.63 6.85
CA TYR A 84 -20.86 -5.41 5.40
C TYR A 84 -22.11 -4.75 4.83
N LYS A 85 -23.29 -4.90 5.45
CA LYS A 85 -24.45 -4.11 5.06
C LYS A 85 -24.18 -2.62 5.23
N ASN A 86 -23.66 -2.21 6.39
CA ASN A 86 -23.29 -0.82 6.64
C ASN A 86 -22.17 -0.37 5.69
N ASP A 87 -21.11 -1.17 5.53
CA ASP A 87 -19.98 -0.82 4.66
C ASP A 87 -20.43 -0.62 3.19
N ILE A 88 -21.29 -1.51 2.68
CA ILE A 88 -21.83 -1.45 1.33
C ILE A 88 -22.79 -0.25 1.19
N GLU A 89 -23.60 0.07 2.19
CA GLU A 89 -24.50 1.23 2.20
C GLU A 89 -23.74 2.57 2.23
N GLU A 90 -22.64 2.63 2.97
CA GLU A 90 -21.79 3.83 3.11
C GLU A 90 -20.74 3.97 2.00
N LEU A 91 -20.55 2.93 1.19
CA LEU A 91 -19.56 2.94 0.12
C LEU A 91 -19.80 4.09 -0.86
N SER A 92 -18.74 4.85 -1.14
CA SER A 92 -18.75 5.87 -2.19
C SER A 92 -18.88 5.20 -3.56
N VAL A 93 -19.70 5.80 -4.43
CA VAL A 93 -19.86 5.32 -5.81
C VAL A 93 -18.52 5.41 -6.54
N ARG A 94 -18.12 4.31 -7.18
CA ARG A 94 -16.88 4.21 -7.97
C ARG A 94 -17.23 4.02 -9.45
N SER A 95 -16.42 4.58 -10.33
CA SER A 95 -16.48 4.30 -11.76
C SER A 95 -16.00 2.89 -12.08
N GLU A 96 -16.43 2.33 -13.22
CA GLU A 96 -15.96 1.02 -13.69
C GLU A 96 -14.43 0.94 -13.82
N ALA A 97 -13.79 2.06 -14.18
CA ALA A 97 -12.33 2.15 -14.25
C ALA A 97 -11.67 1.99 -12.87
N GLU A 98 -12.30 2.48 -11.81
CA GLU A 98 -11.82 2.32 -10.43
C GLU A 98 -12.10 0.92 -9.86
N ILE A 99 -13.13 0.23 -10.36
CA ILE A 99 -13.50 -1.14 -9.95
C ILE A 99 -12.65 -2.20 -10.67
N ALA A 100 -12.29 -1.98 -11.93
CA ALA A 100 -11.60 -2.96 -12.77
C ALA A 100 -10.36 -3.63 -12.12
N PRO A 101 -9.50 -2.93 -11.37
CA PRO A 101 -8.36 -3.56 -10.68
C PRO A 101 -8.77 -4.64 -9.67
N PHE A 102 -9.94 -4.54 -9.06
CA PHE A 102 -10.45 -5.52 -8.08
C PHE A 102 -11.12 -6.73 -8.76
N LEU A 103 -11.61 -6.57 -9.99
CA LEU A 103 -12.18 -7.66 -10.78
C LEU A 103 -11.13 -8.47 -11.53
N ASN A 104 -9.97 -7.87 -11.84
CA ASN A 104 -8.86 -8.50 -12.56
C ASN A 104 -7.90 -9.23 -11.61
N LYS A 105 -8.43 -10.18 -10.82
CA LYS A 105 -7.65 -10.99 -9.89
C LYS A 105 -6.60 -11.86 -10.61
N THR A 106 -5.40 -11.96 -10.06
CA THR A 106 -4.27 -12.73 -10.64
C THR A 106 -3.75 -13.79 -9.66
N ASP A 107 -2.81 -14.63 -10.13
CA ASP A 107 -2.08 -15.61 -9.31
C ASP A 107 -2.99 -16.56 -8.51
N TYR A 108 -4.01 -17.09 -9.19
CA TYR A 108 -4.92 -18.07 -8.61
C TYR A 108 -4.19 -19.38 -8.29
N HIS A 109 -4.26 -19.79 -7.02
CA HIS A 109 -3.97 -21.15 -6.58
C HIS A 109 -5.25 -21.74 -5.99
N ILE A 110 -5.82 -22.72 -6.68
CA ILE A 110 -7.11 -23.33 -6.32
C ILE A 110 -6.86 -24.79 -5.95
N TYR A 111 -7.31 -25.19 -4.76
CA TYR A 111 -7.39 -26.57 -4.33
C TYR A 111 -8.85 -26.93 -4.07
N ILE A 112 -9.34 -28.02 -4.67
CA ILE A 112 -10.72 -28.48 -4.55
C ILE A 112 -10.70 -29.91 -3.99
N SER A 113 -11.49 -30.15 -2.95
CA SER A 113 -11.70 -31.48 -2.37
C SER A 113 -13.17 -31.66 -2.01
N GLY A 114 -13.86 -32.47 -2.81
CA GLY A 114 -15.31 -32.69 -2.68
C GLY A 114 -16.09 -31.38 -2.81
N ASN A 115 -16.89 -31.06 -1.80
CA ASN A 115 -17.72 -29.86 -1.75
C ASN A 115 -17.02 -28.66 -1.09
N MET A 116 -15.70 -28.68 -0.94
CA MET A 116 -14.92 -27.60 -0.37
C MET A 116 -13.79 -27.20 -1.30
N ALA A 117 -13.49 -25.91 -1.33
CA ALA A 117 -12.36 -25.36 -2.05
C ALA A 117 -11.63 -24.33 -1.21
N THR A 118 -10.32 -24.25 -1.42
CA THR A 118 -9.48 -23.18 -0.90
C THR A 118 -8.83 -22.48 -2.09
N VAL A 119 -8.87 -21.16 -2.10
CA VAL A 119 -8.30 -20.34 -3.16
C VAL A 119 -7.44 -19.26 -2.56
N SER A 120 -6.25 -19.05 -3.10
CA SER A 120 -5.51 -17.81 -2.90
C SER A 120 -5.33 -17.06 -4.22
N PHE A 121 -5.34 -15.74 -4.18
CA PHE A 121 -5.14 -14.87 -5.34
C PHE A 121 -4.59 -13.49 -4.91
N LYS A 122 -4.24 -12.69 -5.92
CA LYS A 122 -3.88 -11.28 -5.78
C LYS A 122 -5.01 -10.41 -6.31
N GLU A 123 -5.36 -9.35 -5.58
CA GLU A 123 -6.42 -8.40 -5.96
C GLU A 123 -5.93 -6.95 -5.93
N GLY A 124 -6.34 -6.14 -6.92
CA GLY A 124 -5.91 -4.76 -7.08
C GLY A 124 -4.71 -4.61 -8.02
N SER A 125 -4.30 -3.36 -8.27
CA SER A 125 -3.21 -3.05 -9.22
C SER A 125 -1.90 -2.70 -8.52
N LYS A 126 -1.94 -1.75 -7.58
CA LYS A 126 -0.76 -1.23 -6.89
C LYS A 126 -0.61 -1.88 -5.53
N ASN A 127 0.46 -2.66 -5.33
CA ASN A 127 0.68 -3.49 -4.15
C ASN A 127 -0.52 -4.41 -3.87
N PRO A 128 -0.85 -5.32 -4.81
CA PRO A 128 -2.08 -6.07 -4.75
C PRO A 128 -2.20 -6.83 -3.44
N ASN A 129 -3.41 -6.82 -2.88
CA ASN A 129 -3.75 -7.54 -1.68
C ASN A 129 -3.53 -9.04 -1.87
N THR A 130 -3.13 -9.73 -0.80
CA THR A 130 -3.10 -11.19 -0.81
C THR A 130 -4.34 -11.70 -0.13
N GLU A 131 -5.10 -12.49 -0.87
CA GLU A 131 -6.40 -12.94 -0.39
C GLU A 131 -6.47 -14.46 -0.41
N MET A 132 -7.14 -14.98 0.61
CA MET A 132 -7.48 -16.38 0.72
C MET A 132 -8.98 -16.51 0.93
N ARG A 133 -9.57 -17.50 0.28
CA ARG A 133 -10.98 -17.84 0.36
C ARG A 133 -11.13 -19.31 0.64
N THR A 134 -12.03 -19.65 1.56
CA THR A 134 -12.59 -20.99 1.62
C THR A 134 -14.01 -20.92 1.09
N LEU A 135 -14.34 -21.79 0.15
CA LEU A 135 -15.68 -21.91 -0.41
C LEU A 135 -16.23 -23.30 -0.13
N VAL A 136 -17.54 -23.38 0.01
CA VAL A 136 -18.28 -24.64 0.10
C VAL A 136 -19.39 -24.68 -0.94
N LYS A 137 -19.67 -25.87 -1.44
CA LYS A 137 -20.76 -26.10 -2.40
C LYS A 137 -22.04 -26.41 -1.63
N GLN A 138 -23.03 -25.53 -1.73
CA GLN A 138 -24.36 -25.68 -1.16
C GLN A 138 -25.40 -25.66 -2.28
N ASN A 139 -26.26 -26.69 -2.34
CA ASN A 139 -27.30 -26.81 -3.37
C ASN A 139 -26.76 -26.69 -4.81
N GLY A 140 -25.57 -27.23 -5.06
CA GLY A 140 -24.91 -27.20 -6.37
C GLY A 140 -24.17 -25.90 -6.70
N ALA A 141 -24.25 -24.86 -5.87
CA ALA A 141 -23.57 -23.59 -6.06
C ALA A 141 -22.43 -23.40 -5.05
N TRP A 142 -21.30 -22.85 -5.50
CA TRP A 142 -20.22 -22.43 -4.61
C TRP A 142 -20.62 -21.17 -3.84
N LYS A 143 -20.29 -21.12 -2.55
CA LYS A 143 -20.51 -19.99 -1.65
C LYS A 143 -19.28 -19.76 -0.80
N ILE A 144 -18.99 -18.51 -0.48
CA ILE A 144 -17.86 -18.13 0.38
C ILE A 144 -18.19 -18.46 1.83
N LEU A 145 -17.32 -19.26 2.45
CA LEU A 145 -17.37 -19.58 3.87
C LEU A 145 -16.38 -18.72 4.65
N ASN A 146 -15.15 -18.58 4.15
CA ASN A 146 -14.13 -17.76 4.79
C ASN A 146 -13.51 -16.79 3.79
N PHE A 147 -13.23 -15.60 4.30
CA PHE A 147 -12.45 -14.56 3.68
C PHE A 147 -11.27 -14.23 4.59
N THR A 148 -10.07 -14.21 4.02
CA THR A 148 -8.89 -13.64 4.65
C THR A 148 -8.23 -12.66 3.68
N LEU A 149 -7.95 -11.46 4.16
CA LEU A 149 -7.27 -10.40 3.43
C LEU A 149 -6.01 -9.99 4.17
N ILE A 150 -4.91 -9.90 3.42
CA ILE A 150 -3.68 -9.21 3.84
C ILE A 150 -3.56 -7.94 3.00
N ASN A 151 -3.76 -6.79 3.65
CA ASN A 151 -3.62 -5.48 3.02
C ASN A 151 -2.13 -5.14 2.86
N ASN A 152 -1.58 -5.44 1.69
CA ASN A 152 -0.17 -5.26 1.37
C ASN A 152 0.24 -3.77 1.29
N ALA A 153 -0.67 -2.87 0.92
CA ALA A 153 -0.38 -1.44 0.86
C ALA A 153 -0.03 -0.86 2.25
N ALA A 154 -0.71 -1.33 3.30
CA ALA A 154 -0.40 -0.92 4.67
C ALA A 154 1.02 -1.33 5.10
N TYR A 155 1.52 -2.49 4.64
CA TYR A 155 2.89 -2.92 4.95
C TYR A 155 3.95 -2.06 4.25
N VAL A 156 3.67 -1.57 3.03
CA VAL A 156 4.54 -0.60 2.38
C VAL A 156 4.64 0.69 3.20
N MET A 157 3.51 1.19 3.73
CA MET A 157 3.52 2.37 4.61
C MET A 157 4.31 2.11 5.89
N ASN A 158 4.13 0.95 6.52
CA ASN A 158 4.92 0.59 7.70
C ASN A 158 6.42 0.49 7.40
N ASN A 159 6.81 0.02 6.21
CA ASN A 159 8.21 0.03 5.80
C ASN A 159 8.75 1.46 5.66
N VAL A 160 7.98 2.37 5.03
CA VAL A 160 8.36 3.79 4.94
C VAL A 160 8.53 4.39 6.34
N MET A 161 7.53 4.20 7.22
CA MET A 161 7.57 4.72 8.58
C MET A 161 8.70 4.10 9.41
N SER A 162 8.95 2.80 9.27
CA SER A 162 10.08 2.11 9.91
C SER A 162 11.43 2.67 9.44
N ASN A 163 11.56 2.95 8.14
CA ASN A 163 12.77 3.56 7.58
C ASN A 163 12.93 4.99 8.09
N MET A 164 11.87 5.79 8.16
CA MET A 164 11.94 7.16 8.71
C MET A 164 12.25 7.15 10.22
N ARG A 165 11.72 6.20 10.99
CA ARG A 165 12.04 6.03 12.42
C ARG A 165 13.53 5.78 12.67
N ALA A 166 14.25 5.18 11.73
CA ALA A 166 15.70 5.00 11.82
C ALA A 166 16.46 6.35 11.90
N PHE A 167 15.86 7.44 11.43
CA PHE A 167 16.41 8.79 11.47
C PHE A 167 15.98 9.60 12.70
N VAL A 168 15.13 9.06 13.60
CA VAL A 168 14.73 9.79 14.82
C VAL A 168 15.95 10.13 15.65
N GLY A 169 16.12 11.38 16.03
CA GLY A 169 17.27 11.87 16.77
C GLY A 169 17.72 13.25 16.33
N LYS A 170 18.90 13.65 16.83
CA LYS A 170 19.53 14.93 16.54
C LYS A 170 20.68 14.71 15.57
N TRP A 171 20.74 15.53 14.53
CA TRP A 171 21.70 15.44 13.44
C TRP A 171 22.31 16.80 13.18
N VAL A 172 23.59 16.82 12.83
CA VAL A 172 24.31 18.04 12.44
C VAL A 172 25.15 17.80 11.20
N LEU A 173 25.39 18.87 10.45
CA LEU A 173 26.23 18.86 9.26
C LEU A 173 27.57 18.16 9.51
N ASP A 174 27.88 17.20 8.64
CA ASP A 174 29.13 16.45 8.62
C ASP A 174 29.88 16.76 7.32
N GLY A 175 30.75 17.77 7.37
CA GLY A 175 31.51 18.21 6.20
C GLY A 175 30.88 19.39 5.47
N LYS A 176 31.01 19.42 4.15
CA LYS A 176 30.53 20.51 3.29
C LYS A 176 29.39 20.02 2.42
N ALA A 177 28.26 20.72 2.47
CA ALA A 177 27.21 20.51 1.49
C ALA A 177 27.64 21.01 0.11
N THR A 178 27.10 20.40 -0.93
CA THR A 178 27.33 20.77 -2.33
C THR A 178 26.02 21.15 -3.00
N MET A 179 26.09 22.03 -4.00
CA MET A 179 24.94 22.39 -4.80
C MET A 179 25.38 22.64 -6.25
N GLU A 180 24.73 21.96 -7.19
CA GLU A 180 25.06 21.98 -8.61
C GLU A 180 23.85 22.33 -9.47
N PRO A 181 23.91 23.39 -10.31
CA PRO A 181 25.02 24.35 -10.40
C PRO A 181 25.09 25.22 -9.14
N SER A 182 26.29 25.65 -8.77
CA SER A 182 26.48 26.59 -7.65
C SER A 182 25.75 27.92 -7.88
N ASN A 183 25.11 28.44 -6.83
CA ASN A 183 24.48 29.77 -6.80
C ASN A 183 25.27 30.77 -5.93
N GLY A 184 26.48 30.41 -5.48
CA GLY A 184 27.31 31.22 -4.59
C GLY A 184 26.95 31.14 -3.10
N ALA A 185 25.84 30.51 -2.72
CA ALA A 185 25.51 30.25 -1.33
C ALA A 185 26.25 29.00 -0.81
N VAL A 186 26.75 29.10 0.42
CA VAL A 186 27.44 28.01 1.13
C VAL A 186 26.66 27.69 2.39
N LEU A 187 26.26 26.43 2.57
CA LEU A 187 25.65 25.95 3.80
C LEU A 187 26.76 25.68 4.84
N ASN A 188 26.85 26.53 5.85
CA ASN A 188 27.88 26.43 6.90
C ASN A 188 27.49 25.50 8.04
N SER A 189 26.19 25.42 8.34
CA SER A 189 25.67 24.51 9.34
C SER A 189 24.25 24.11 9.00
N ALA A 190 23.94 22.85 9.27
CA ALA A 190 22.59 22.32 9.29
C ALA A 190 22.42 21.52 10.58
N ALA A 191 21.24 21.63 11.19
CA ALA A 191 20.85 20.84 12.35
C ALA A 191 19.41 20.37 12.15
N PHE A 192 19.18 19.08 12.39
CA PHE A 192 17.87 18.45 12.27
C PHE A 192 17.55 17.71 13.58
N GLU A 193 16.36 17.90 14.11
CA GLU A 193 15.81 17.10 15.20
C GLU A 193 14.53 16.43 14.72
N LEU A 194 14.61 15.13 14.43
CA LEU A 194 13.47 14.32 14.04
C LEU A 194 12.94 13.55 15.25
N LYS A 195 11.65 13.65 15.54
CA LYS A 195 10.98 12.96 16.64
C LYS A 195 9.68 12.30 16.18
N GLU A 196 9.33 11.20 16.83
CA GLU A 196 8.02 10.56 16.65
C GLU A 196 6.95 11.28 17.46
N THR A 197 5.74 11.37 16.91
CA THR A 197 4.56 11.95 17.54
C THR A 197 3.41 10.94 17.48
N PRO A 198 2.31 11.11 18.26
CA PRO A 198 1.17 10.21 18.19
C PRO A 198 0.51 10.11 16.81
N ILE A 199 0.72 11.10 15.93
CA ILE A 199 0.09 11.20 14.61
C ILE A 199 1.08 11.09 13.45
N GLY A 200 2.37 10.82 13.70
CA GLY A 200 3.39 10.76 12.66
C GLY A 200 4.78 11.13 13.15
N MET A 201 5.50 11.96 12.40
CA MET A 201 6.80 12.50 12.80
C MET A 201 6.85 14.01 12.64
N GLU A 202 7.72 14.64 13.43
CA GLU A 202 8.01 16.07 13.39
C GLU A 202 9.52 16.26 13.28
N GLN A 203 9.93 17.16 12.38
CA GLN A 203 11.31 17.57 12.20
C GLN A 203 11.44 19.07 12.44
N LEU A 204 12.42 19.44 13.26
CA LEU A 204 12.88 20.81 13.39
C LEU A 204 14.19 20.96 12.62
N SER A 205 14.21 21.91 11.68
CA SER A 205 15.35 22.12 10.79
C SER A 205 15.89 23.54 10.97
N SER A 206 17.19 23.65 11.27
CA SER A 206 17.90 24.93 11.42
C SER A 206 19.12 25.00 10.51
N PHE A 207 19.32 26.14 9.86
CA PHE A 207 20.37 26.31 8.85
C PHE A 207 21.11 27.63 9.05
N ILE A 208 22.39 27.66 8.65
CA ILE A 208 23.17 28.89 8.51
C ILE A 208 23.87 28.86 7.17
N PHE A 209 23.64 29.89 6.37
CA PHE A 209 24.24 30.05 5.05
C PHE A 209 25.19 31.25 5.03
N THR A 210 26.15 31.25 4.13
CA THR A 210 26.89 32.45 3.70
C THR A 210 26.64 32.67 2.22
N ASN A 211 26.31 33.90 1.84
CA ASN A 211 26.24 34.32 0.44
C ASN A 211 26.91 35.69 0.31
N ASN A 212 27.77 35.88 -0.69
CA ASN A 212 28.54 37.11 -0.90
C ASN A 212 29.25 37.62 0.38
N GLY A 213 29.82 36.68 1.16
CA GLY A 213 30.52 36.99 2.41
C GLY A 213 29.63 37.36 3.61
N GLN A 214 28.31 37.39 3.44
CA GLN A 214 27.36 37.66 4.51
C GLN A 214 26.68 36.38 4.99
N SER A 215 26.70 36.15 6.30
CA SER A 215 26.01 35.02 6.93
C SER A 215 24.58 35.38 7.27
N PHE A 216 23.66 34.44 7.01
CA PHE A 216 22.26 34.55 7.39
C PHE A 216 21.71 33.21 7.86
N ALA A 217 20.78 33.26 8.82
CA ALA A 217 20.06 32.10 9.31
C ALA A 217 18.57 32.28 8.97
N PRO A 218 17.98 31.45 8.09
CA PRO A 218 16.54 31.46 7.92
C PRO A 218 15.84 31.04 9.22
N PRO A 219 14.56 31.41 9.39
CA PRO A 219 13.73 30.89 10.48
C PRO A 219 13.76 29.35 10.51
N THR A 220 13.77 28.78 11.72
CA THR A 220 13.65 27.34 11.92
C THR A 220 12.39 26.83 11.23
N ALA A 221 12.53 25.77 10.43
CA ALA A 221 11.40 25.13 9.78
C ALA A 221 10.85 24.02 10.68
N TYR A 222 9.53 23.97 10.82
CA TYR A 222 8.80 22.87 11.43
C TYR A 222 8.16 22.05 10.35
N GLU A 223 8.53 20.78 10.27
CA GLU A 223 8.16 19.88 9.19
C GLU A 223 7.43 18.67 9.79
N TYR A 224 6.18 18.46 9.37
CA TYR A 224 5.33 17.38 9.85
C TYR A 224 5.17 16.33 8.76
N PHE A 225 5.26 15.06 9.16
CA PHE A 225 5.11 13.90 8.31
C PHE A 225 3.95 13.06 8.82
N ILE A 226 2.78 13.20 8.19
CA ILE A 226 1.52 12.60 8.66
C ILE A 226 1.16 11.43 7.73
N PRO A 227 1.29 10.17 8.16
CA PRO A 227 0.94 9.02 7.34
C PRO A 227 -0.58 8.88 7.19
N ASP A 228 -1.01 8.64 5.95
CA ASP A 228 -2.34 8.17 5.61
C ASP A 228 -2.21 6.72 5.10
N PHE A 229 -2.56 5.78 6.00
CA PHE A 229 -2.50 4.35 5.75
C PHE A 229 -3.56 3.87 4.73
N ASN A 230 -4.62 4.64 4.51
CA ASN A 230 -5.64 4.30 3.53
C ASN A 230 -5.18 4.61 2.11
N THR A 231 -4.53 5.76 1.91
CA THR A 231 -4.02 6.17 0.59
C THR A 231 -2.57 5.70 0.33
N GLY A 232 -1.89 5.19 1.35
CA GLY A 232 -0.48 4.81 1.25
C GLY A 232 0.41 6.02 0.94
N THR A 233 0.05 7.18 1.49
CA THR A 233 0.80 8.43 1.31
C THR A 233 1.19 9.02 2.66
N ILE A 234 2.29 9.77 2.71
CA ILE A 234 2.62 10.58 3.88
C ILE A 234 2.49 12.02 3.44
N SER A 235 1.56 12.74 4.07
CA SER A 235 1.45 14.18 3.88
C SER A 235 2.62 14.86 4.57
N TYR A 236 3.42 15.57 3.78
CA TYR A 236 4.39 16.52 4.29
C TYR A 236 3.69 17.86 4.56
N THR A 237 3.99 18.51 5.68
CA THR A 237 3.58 19.89 5.94
C THR A 237 4.74 20.64 6.56
N SER A 238 5.34 21.55 5.81
CA SER A 238 6.28 22.52 6.38
C SER A 238 5.51 23.75 6.80
N VAL A 239 5.74 24.23 8.02
CA VAL A 239 5.28 25.53 8.53
C VAL A 239 6.53 26.39 8.69
N ARG A 240 6.64 27.44 7.88
CA ARG A 240 7.68 28.46 8.01
C ARG A 240 7.03 29.80 8.18
N GLU A 241 7.30 30.46 9.31
CA GLU A 241 7.06 31.90 9.42
C GLU A 241 8.24 32.64 8.80
N ASN A 242 8.00 33.43 7.77
CA ASN A 242 9.05 34.34 7.30
C ASN A 242 9.21 35.53 8.26
N ARG A 243 10.19 36.40 7.98
CA ARG A 243 10.44 37.63 8.76
C ARG A 243 9.26 38.61 8.83
N PHE A 244 8.18 38.36 8.09
CA PHE A 244 6.95 39.14 8.05
C PHE A 244 5.77 38.40 8.70
N GLY A 245 5.99 37.26 9.36
CA GLY A 245 4.96 36.45 10.02
C GLY A 245 4.06 35.66 9.06
N GLN A 246 4.43 35.54 7.78
CA GLN A 246 3.66 34.76 6.81
C GLN A 246 3.99 33.28 6.95
N THR A 247 2.96 32.44 7.07
CA THR A 247 3.08 30.98 7.08
C THR A 247 3.03 30.42 5.67
N PHE A 248 4.03 29.66 5.28
CA PHE A 248 4.01 28.86 4.05
C PHE A 248 3.70 27.42 4.39
N THR A 249 2.76 26.82 3.66
CA THR A 249 2.38 25.41 3.75
C THR A 249 2.77 24.73 2.46
N SER A 250 3.73 23.80 2.53
CA SER A 250 4.09 22.93 1.40
C SER A 250 3.57 21.53 1.64
N THR A 251 2.96 20.93 0.63
CA THR A 251 2.49 19.55 0.67
C THR A 251 3.39 18.64 -0.15
N GLY A 252 3.45 17.37 0.23
CA GLY A 252 4.33 16.41 -0.42
C GLY A 252 3.93 14.98 -0.14
N LYS A 253 4.64 14.06 -0.80
CA LYS A 253 4.47 12.62 -0.66
C LYS A 253 5.79 11.97 -0.33
N ILE A 254 5.77 10.98 0.56
CA ILE A 254 6.93 10.16 0.86
C ILE A 254 6.78 8.75 0.28
N THR A 255 7.87 8.25 -0.28
CA THR A 255 8.02 6.87 -0.73
C THR A 255 9.30 6.28 -0.13
N SER A 256 9.41 4.96 -0.14
CA SER A 256 10.61 4.24 0.25
C SER A 256 10.68 2.95 -0.54
N ASP A 257 11.81 2.73 -1.21
CA ASP A 257 12.10 1.55 -2.03
C ASP A 257 13.23 0.69 -1.45
N LYS A 258 13.96 1.20 -0.45
CA LYS A 258 15.13 0.57 0.16
C LYS A 258 15.07 0.69 1.68
N ILE A 259 15.61 -0.31 2.36
CA ILE A 259 15.82 -0.24 3.82
C ILE A 259 16.67 0.99 4.16
N ASN A 260 16.35 1.67 5.26
CA ASN A 260 17.09 2.83 5.73
C ASN A 260 17.13 4.00 4.73
N SER A 261 16.15 4.09 3.83
CA SER A 261 16.06 5.17 2.84
C SER A 261 14.62 5.61 2.65
N PHE A 262 14.39 6.89 2.39
CA PHE A 262 13.09 7.40 1.94
C PHE A 262 13.28 8.59 1.01
N THR A 263 12.30 8.83 0.14
CA THR A 263 12.24 9.98 -0.75
C THR A 263 11.02 10.82 -0.43
N ALA A 264 11.21 12.10 -0.15
CA ALA A 264 10.14 13.07 0.02
C ALA A 264 10.06 13.99 -1.22
N THR A 265 8.94 13.95 -1.93
CA THR A 265 8.62 14.88 -3.01
C THR A 265 7.74 15.99 -2.47
N VAL A 266 8.23 17.23 -2.47
CA VAL A 266 7.57 18.41 -1.91
C VAL A 266 7.21 19.40 -3.01
N MET A 267 5.98 19.90 -2.98
CA MET A 267 5.48 20.92 -3.91
C MET A 267 5.51 22.30 -3.27
N TYR A 268 5.96 23.29 -4.04
CA TYR A 268 6.05 24.71 -3.66
C TYR A 268 5.24 25.56 -4.65
N PRO A 269 3.90 25.58 -4.55
CA PRO A 269 3.06 26.28 -5.52
C PRO A 269 3.37 27.79 -5.58
N ASP A 270 3.84 28.38 -4.48
CA ASP A 270 4.11 29.82 -4.38
C ASP A 270 5.51 30.23 -4.86
N LYS A 271 6.37 29.28 -5.22
CA LYS A 271 7.72 29.58 -5.71
C LYS A 271 7.71 29.77 -7.22
N PRO A 272 8.25 30.89 -7.74
CA PRO A 272 8.15 31.23 -9.17
C PRO A 272 9.02 30.35 -10.08
N THR A 273 10.11 29.78 -9.55
CA THR A 273 11.15 29.10 -10.33
C THR A 273 11.30 27.61 -10.01
N VAL A 274 11.02 27.19 -8.77
CA VAL A 274 11.14 25.80 -8.32
C VAL A 274 9.81 25.40 -7.72
N ILE A 275 9.03 24.62 -8.44
CA ILE A 275 7.70 24.20 -8.00
C ILE A 275 7.72 22.85 -7.28
N GLN A 276 8.81 22.09 -7.41
CA GLN A 276 8.95 20.76 -6.83
C GLN A 276 10.40 20.52 -6.39
N THR A 277 10.58 19.90 -5.23
CA THR A 277 11.87 19.35 -4.79
C THR A 277 11.69 17.89 -4.38
N GLU A 278 12.63 17.02 -4.76
CA GLU A 278 12.72 15.64 -4.31
C GLU A 278 13.94 15.46 -3.41
N TYR A 279 13.71 15.11 -2.15
CA TYR A 279 14.77 14.79 -1.19
C TYR A 279 14.85 13.29 -1.00
N THR A 280 15.95 12.68 -1.43
CA THR A 280 16.25 11.28 -1.08
C THR A 280 17.19 11.26 0.10
N VAL A 281 16.78 10.61 1.18
CA VAL A 281 17.50 10.50 2.44
C VAL A 281 17.86 9.04 2.67
N THR A 282 19.13 8.75 2.90
CA THR A 282 19.66 7.40 3.15
C THR A 282 20.49 7.39 4.43
N LEU A 283 20.31 6.39 5.28
CA LEU A 283 21.16 6.14 6.44
C LEU A 283 22.20 5.07 6.07
N GLN A 284 23.44 5.49 5.88
CA GLN A 284 24.56 4.63 5.54
C GLN A 284 25.65 4.78 6.60
N ASP A 285 26.10 3.67 7.19
CA ASP A 285 27.16 3.65 8.22
C ASP A 285 26.90 4.60 9.40
N GLY A 286 25.62 4.73 9.79
CA GLY A 286 25.18 5.62 10.87
C GLY A 286 25.17 7.12 10.50
N LYS A 287 25.42 7.46 9.24
CA LYS A 287 25.36 8.83 8.71
C LYS A 287 24.11 9.02 7.87
N TRP A 288 23.49 10.19 8.03
CA TRP A 288 22.39 10.64 7.19
C TRP A 288 23.00 11.28 5.94
N HIS A 289 22.74 10.69 4.79
CA HIS A 289 23.09 11.23 3.48
C HIS A 289 21.81 11.70 2.79
N GLN A 290 21.77 12.95 2.37
CA GLN A 290 20.61 13.55 1.70
C GLN A 290 21.00 14.14 0.35
N VAL A 291 20.21 13.81 -0.68
CA VAL A 291 20.29 14.40 -2.01
C VAL A 291 18.96 15.06 -2.35
N GLY A 292 18.96 16.38 -2.47
CA GLY A 292 17.83 17.19 -2.92
C GLY A 292 17.93 17.47 -4.43
N LYS A 293 16.83 17.33 -5.17
CA LYS A 293 16.75 17.71 -6.59
C LYS A 293 15.61 18.67 -6.79
N ASP A 294 15.89 19.84 -7.36
CA ASP A 294 14.88 20.87 -7.63
C ASP A 294 14.44 20.83 -9.09
N TYR A 295 13.15 21.03 -9.31
CA TYR A 295 12.52 21.01 -10.62
C TYR A 295 11.75 22.30 -10.89
N ASP A 296 11.89 22.82 -12.11
CA ASP A 296 11.13 23.96 -12.58
C ASP A 296 9.68 23.61 -12.93
N LYS A 297 8.89 24.61 -13.32
CA LYS A 297 7.48 24.45 -13.70
C LYS A 297 7.24 23.50 -14.88
N ASN A 298 8.26 23.21 -15.68
CA ASN A 298 8.20 22.31 -16.82
C ASN A 298 8.72 20.91 -16.45
N GLY A 299 9.02 20.65 -15.17
CA GLY A 299 9.60 19.40 -14.69
C GLY A 299 11.08 19.22 -15.05
N LYS A 300 11.78 20.27 -15.52
CA LYS A 300 13.21 20.19 -15.79
C LYS A 300 13.97 20.34 -14.47
N GLN A 301 14.88 19.41 -14.20
CA GLN A 301 15.78 19.53 -13.06
C GLN A 301 16.69 20.75 -13.22
N VAL A 302 16.71 21.63 -12.22
CA VAL A 302 17.48 22.88 -12.24
C VAL A 302 18.65 22.88 -11.28
N SER A 303 18.58 22.12 -10.19
CA SER A 303 19.68 21.97 -9.23
C SER A 303 19.68 20.61 -8.54
N THR A 304 20.84 20.25 -8.00
CA THR A 304 21.04 19.13 -7.08
C THR A 304 21.82 19.61 -5.87
N GLU A 305 21.30 19.38 -4.68
CA GLU A 305 21.95 19.64 -3.39
C GLU A 305 22.34 18.31 -2.74
N THR A 306 23.52 18.23 -2.12
CA THR A 306 23.92 17.08 -1.29
C THR A 306 24.34 17.54 0.09
N ILE A 307 23.81 16.89 1.12
CA ILE A 307 24.10 17.17 2.53
C ILE A 307 24.39 15.85 3.23
N ASP A 308 25.51 15.81 3.95
CA ASP A 308 25.82 14.72 4.88
C ASP A 308 25.67 15.22 6.31
N LEU A 309 25.06 14.41 7.17
CA LEU A 309 24.89 14.69 8.59
C LEU A 309 25.38 13.52 9.43
N ARG A 310 25.93 13.86 10.59
CA ARG A 310 26.26 12.92 11.65
C ARG A 310 25.30 13.10 12.82
N ARG A 311 25.05 12.01 13.53
CA ARG A 311 24.24 12.03 14.74
C ARG A 311 24.98 12.78 15.86
N LEU A 312 24.23 13.50 16.69
CA LEU A 312 24.71 14.09 17.95
C LEU A 312 24.54 13.13 19.13
#